data_AF-M0FBJ5-F1
#
_entry.id   AF-M0FBJ5-F1
#
_cell.length_a   1.000
_cell.length_b   1.000
_cell.length_c   1.000
_cell.angle_alpha   90.00
_cell.angle_beta   90.00
_cell.angle_gamma   90.00
#
_symmetry.space_group_name_H-M   'P 1'
#
loop_
_entity.id
_entity.type
_entity.pdbx_description
1 polymer ?
#
loop_
_entity_poly.entity_id
_entity_poly.type
_entity_poly.pdbx_seq_one_letter_code
_entity_poly.pdbx_strand_id
1 'polypeptide(L)'
;MLETLLGDDVESSGRYLPELIYGANDGIVTTFAVVAGVAGASLSPSIVIVLGFANLFADGFSMGMSNYLSERSEEDYHDARGDGHARTDGKTPVRTAAATFAAFIVAGWTPLFPYVLRVEPLFPVSIAVTAAAFFAVGASRSLVTNRSWLA
;
A
#
# COMPACT_ATOMS: atom_id res chain seq x y z
N MET A 1 25.20 -17.94 -8.50
CA MET A 1 24.26 -18.90 -7.86
C MET A 1 23.32 -18.24 -6.86
N LEU A 2 23.77 -17.25 -6.06
CA LEU A 2 22.87 -16.39 -5.26
C LEU A 2 22.16 -15.30 -6.09
N GLU A 3 22.80 -14.76 -7.13
CA GLU A 3 22.18 -13.77 -8.04
C GLU A 3 21.07 -14.36 -8.92
N THR A 4 21.10 -15.67 -9.18
CA THR A 4 20.04 -16.38 -9.96
C THR A 4 18.81 -16.70 -9.11
N LEU A 5 18.94 -16.69 -7.77
CA LEU A 5 17.83 -16.92 -6.84
C LEU A 5 17.19 -15.64 -6.33
N LEU A 6 17.87 -14.48 -6.47
CA LEU A 6 17.40 -13.16 -6.03
C LEU A 6 17.20 -12.18 -7.19
N GLY A 7 17.67 -12.51 -8.40
CA GLY A 7 17.63 -11.62 -9.57
C GLY A 7 16.22 -11.30 -10.07
N ASP A 8 15.33 -12.30 -10.08
CA ASP A 8 13.94 -12.12 -10.54
C ASP A 8 13.10 -11.25 -9.58
N ASP A 9 13.41 -11.27 -8.27
CA ASP A 9 12.66 -10.52 -7.26
C ASP A 9 13.07 -9.03 -7.21
N VAL A 10 14.33 -8.70 -7.50
CA VAL A 10 14.81 -7.30 -7.48
C VAL A 10 14.41 -6.55 -8.75
N GLU A 11 14.44 -7.21 -9.92
CA GLU A 11 14.01 -6.60 -11.19
C GLU A 11 12.47 -6.43 -11.27
N SER A 12 11.72 -7.33 -10.64
CA SER A 12 10.26 -7.21 -10.48
C SER A 12 9.85 -6.16 -9.44
N SER A 13 10.62 -5.97 -8.37
CA SER A 13 10.32 -4.96 -7.33
C SER A 13 10.39 -3.54 -7.86
N GLY A 14 11.34 -3.21 -8.75
CA GLY A 14 11.42 -1.89 -9.38
C GLY A 14 10.23 -1.59 -10.30
N ARG A 15 9.67 -2.63 -10.93
CA ARG A 15 8.54 -2.52 -11.86
C ARG A 15 7.24 -2.14 -11.15
N TYR A 16 6.95 -2.74 -10.00
CA TYR A 16 5.72 -2.49 -9.23
C TYR A 16 5.88 -1.45 -8.12
N LEU A 17 7.04 -0.77 -8.06
CA LEU A 17 7.36 0.19 -7.01
C LEU A 17 6.31 1.31 -6.87
N PRO A 18 5.78 1.92 -7.96
CA PRO A 18 4.74 2.94 -7.84
C PRO A 18 3.48 2.40 -7.16
N GLU A 19 3.02 1.21 -7.56
CA GLU A 19 1.84 0.56 -7.02
C GLU A 19 2.00 0.16 -5.56
N LEU A 20 3.19 -0.30 -5.19
CA LEU A 20 3.55 -0.62 -3.81
C LEU A 20 3.56 0.64 -2.93
N ILE A 21 4.21 1.72 -3.37
CA ILE A 21 4.25 2.98 -2.61
C ILE A 21 2.85 3.59 -2.49
N TYR A 22 2.09 3.58 -3.58
CA TYR A 22 0.73 4.13 -3.60
C TYR A 22 -0.21 3.34 -2.70
N GLY A 23 -0.22 2.00 -2.82
CA GLY A 23 -0.99 1.13 -1.94
C GLY A 23 -0.59 1.29 -0.47
N ALA A 24 0.72 1.30 -0.19
CA ALA A 24 1.20 1.46 1.18
C ALA A 24 0.77 2.79 1.82
N ASN A 25 0.94 3.90 1.10
CA ASN A 25 0.54 5.21 1.61
C ASN A 25 -0.96 5.27 1.86
N ASP A 26 -1.78 4.81 0.91
CA ASP A 26 -3.23 4.85 1.06
C ASP A 26 -3.70 3.96 2.22
N GLY A 27 -3.13 2.76 2.36
CA GLY A 27 -3.43 1.85 3.47
C GLY A 27 -3.11 2.45 4.83
N ILE A 28 -1.95 3.11 4.98
CA ILE A 28 -1.58 3.80 6.22
C ILE A 28 -2.55 4.96 6.49
N VAL A 29 -2.82 5.83 5.50
CA VAL A 29 -3.66 7.03 5.68
C VAL A 29 -5.09 6.64 6.06
N THR A 30 -5.73 5.78 5.26
CA THR A 30 -7.14 5.38 5.44
C THR A 30 -7.36 4.68 6.78
N THR A 31 -6.47 3.75 7.14
CA THR A 31 -6.57 3.03 8.41
C THR A 31 -6.29 3.96 9.60
N PHE A 32 -5.29 4.84 9.49
CA PHE A 32 -5.02 5.82 10.53
C PHE A 32 -6.18 6.80 10.71
N ALA A 33 -6.88 7.19 9.63
CA ALA A 33 -8.07 8.04 9.73
C ALA A 33 -9.18 7.39 10.56
N VAL A 34 -9.41 6.07 10.39
CA VAL A 34 -10.33 5.31 11.23
C VAL A 34 -9.87 5.28 12.69
N VAL A 35 -8.59 4.96 12.93
CA VAL A 35 -8.00 4.93 14.27
C VAL A 35 -8.15 6.28 14.98
N ALA A 36 -7.78 7.37 14.29
CA ALA A 36 -7.85 8.72 14.81
C ALA A 36 -9.30 9.16 15.07
N GLY A 37 -10.24 8.81 14.18
CA GLY A 37 -11.65 9.11 14.37
C GLY A 37 -12.25 8.41 15.59
N VAL A 38 -11.97 7.12 15.74
CA VAL A 38 -12.48 6.32 16.88
C VAL A 38 -11.82 6.74 18.19
N ALA A 39 -10.50 6.98 18.19
CA ALA A 39 -9.77 7.47 19.35
C ALA A 39 -10.21 8.88 19.76
N GLY A 40 -10.38 9.79 18.79
CA GLY A 40 -10.87 11.14 19.01
C GLY A 40 -12.31 11.18 19.54
N ALA A 41 -13.14 10.21 19.14
CA ALA A 41 -14.48 10.01 19.70
C ALA A 41 -14.48 9.33 21.09
N SER A 42 -13.31 9.08 21.69
CA SER A 42 -13.16 8.41 23.00
C SER A 42 -13.86 7.05 23.08
N LEU A 43 -13.89 6.32 21.97
CA LEU A 43 -14.47 4.98 21.90
C LEU A 43 -13.50 3.90 22.38
N SER A 44 -14.03 2.71 22.65
CA SER A 44 -13.23 1.62 23.19
C SER A 44 -12.17 1.11 22.19
N PRO A 45 -11.00 0.66 22.66
CA PRO A 45 -9.95 0.09 21.80
C PRO A 45 -10.44 -1.09 20.94
N SER A 46 -11.42 -1.86 21.43
CA SER A 46 -12.01 -2.97 20.67
C SER A 46 -12.76 -2.48 19.42
N ILE A 47 -13.38 -1.30 19.47
CA ILE A 47 -14.04 -0.69 18.31
C ILE A 47 -12.99 -0.27 17.27
N VAL A 48 -11.84 0.24 17.70
CA VAL A 48 -10.71 0.58 16.79
C VAL A 48 -10.28 -0.63 16.00
N ILE A 49 -10.12 -1.78 16.67
CA ILE A 49 -9.74 -3.04 16.02
C ILE A 49 -10.83 -3.45 15.02
N VAL A 50 -12.09 -3.59 15.46
CA VAL A 50 -13.16 -4.06 14.58
C VAL A 50 -13.33 -3.17 13.34
N LEU A 51 -13.42 -1.86 13.54
CA LEU A 51 -13.59 -0.91 12.42
C LEU A 51 -12.33 -0.81 11.57
N GLY A 52 -11.15 -0.77 12.19
CA GLY A 52 -9.88 -0.68 11.48
C GLY A 52 -9.64 -1.87 10.56
N PHE A 53 -9.87 -3.08 11.04
CA PHE A 53 -9.76 -4.29 10.22
C PHE A 53 -10.82 -4.34 9.13
N ALA A 54 -12.08 -4.01 9.45
CA ALA A 54 -13.15 -3.98 8.45
C ALA A 54 -12.81 -3.01 7.32
N ASN A 55 -12.37 -1.79 7.66
CA ASN A 55 -11.94 -0.77 6.71
C ASN A 55 -10.73 -1.23 5.89
N LEU A 56 -9.70 -1.75 6.55
CA LEU A 56 -8.45 -2.19 5.92
C LEU A 56 -8.71 -3.21 4.80
N PHE A 57 -9.57 -4.21 5.05
CA PHE A 57 -9.90 -5.19 4.02
C PHE A 57 -10.84 -4.61 2.97
N ALA A 58 -11.88 -3.86 3.35
CA ALA A 58 -12.84 -3.29 2.42
C ALA A 58 -12.17 -2.35 1.40
N ASP A 59 -11.38 -1.40 1.89
CA ASP A 59 -10.66 -0.44 1.06
C ASP A 59 -9.55 -1.13 0.26
N GLY A 60 -8.83 -2.07 0.86
CA GLY A 60 -7.83 -2.86 0.15
C GLY A 60 -8.45 -3.56 -1.06
N PHE A 61 -9.54 -4.31 -0.87
CA PHE A 61 -10.23 -4.99 -1.97
C PHE A 61 -10.71 -4.01 -3.04
N SER A 62 -11.30 -2.88 -2.62
CA SER A 62 -11.75 -1.82 -3.53
C SER A 62 -10.60 -1.31 -4.39
N MET A 63 -9.46 -0.99 -3.78
CA MET A 63 -8.28 -0.45 -4.44
C MET A 63 -7.65 -1.47 -5.41
N GLY A 64 -7.50 -2.72 -4.97
CA GLY A 64 -6.98 -3.80 -5.83
C GLY A 64 -7.87 -4.04 -7.05
N MET A 65 -9.18 -4.13 -6.85
CA MET A 65 -10.15 -4.31 -7.94
C MET A 65 -10.20 -3.09 -8.87
N SER A 66 -10.14 -1.88 -8.32
CA SER A 66 -10.10 -0.65 -9.11
C SER A 66 -8.87 -0.58 -10.01
N ASN A 67 -7.69 -0.96 -9.49
CA ASN A 67 -6.46 -1.02 -10.29
C ASN A 67 -6.53 -2.13 -11.35
N TYR A 68 -7.06 -3.31 -11.02
CA TYR A 68 -7.28 -4.38 -11.99
C TYR A 68 -8.15 -3.91 -13.16
N LEU A 69 -9.32 -3.34 -12.85
CA LEU A 69 -10.27 -2.89 -13.85
C LEU A 69 -9.71 -1.72 -14.67
N SER A 70 -8.98 -0.80 -14.05
CA SER A 70 -8.33 0.33 -14.73
C SER A 70 -7.30 -0.18 -15.74
N GLU A 71 -6.40 -1.06 -15.31
CA GLU A 71 -5.35 -1.63 -16.17
C GLU A 71 -5.97 -2.43 -17.33
N ARG A 72 -6.99 -3.25 -17.02
CA ARG A 72 -7.70 -4.05 -18.02
C ARG A 72 -8.44 -3.18 -19.05
N SER A 73 -9.07 -2.11 -18.59
CA SER A 73 -9.77 -1.17 -19.48
C SER A 73 -8.80 -0.45 -20.41
N GLU A 74 -7.59 -0.15 -19.94
CA GLU A 74 -6.55 0.45 -20.77
C GLU A 74 -6.04 -0.54 -21.82
N GLU A 75 -5.82 -1.82 -21.47
CA GLU A 75 -5.53 -2.88 -22.45
C GLU A 75 -6.60 -2.96 -23.55
N ASP A 76 -7.87 -3.14 -23.14
CA ASP A 76 -8.99 -3.31 -24.06
C ASP A 76 -9.20 -2.06 -24.94
N TYR A 77 -8.93 -0.86 -24.41
CA TYR A 77 -9.02 0.41 -25.15
C TYR A 77 -7.94 0.56 -26.23
N HIS A 78 -6.70 0.16 -25.91
CA HIS A 78 -5.59 0.20 -26.87
C HIS A 78 -5.80 -0.81 -28.00
N ASP A 79 -6.22 -2.04 -27.66
CA ASP A 79 -6.56 -3.08 -28.63
C ASP A 79 -7.66 -2.59 -29.59
N ALA A 80 -8.69 -1.91 -29.07
CA ALA A 80 -9.79 -1.40 -29.88
C ALA A 80 -9.40 -0.27 -30.85
N ARG A 81 -8.36 0.52 -30.54
CA ARG A 81 -7.86 1.58 -31.43
C ARG A 81 -6.90 1.10 -32.51
N GLY A 82 -6.37 -0.12 -32.38
CA GLY A 82 -5.29 -0.59 -33.25
C GLY A 82 -3.98 0.17 -33.02
N ASP A 83 -3.89 0.90 -31.90
CA ASP A 83 -2.68 1.57 -31.44
C ASP A 83 -1.76 0.49 -30.86
N GLY A 84 -1.05 -0.24 -31.74
CA GLY A 84 -0.19 -1.39 -31.39
C GLY A 84 1.06 -1.03 -30.58
N HIS A 85 0.96 -0.21 -29.54
CA HIS A 85 1.99 -0.09 -28.51
C HIS A 85 1.78 -1.22 -27.50
N ALA A 86 2.44 -2.35 -27.74
CA ALA A 86 2.60 -3.38 -26.70
C ALA A 86 3.20 -2.71 -25.45
N ARG A 87 2.51 -2.84 -24.29
CA ARG A 87 3.01 -2.38 -22.99
C ARG A 87 4.48 -2.76 -22.84
N THR A 88 5.37 -1.78 -22.79
CA THR A 88 6.81 -2.02 -22.67
C THR A 88 7.22 -2.46 -21.27
N ASP A 89 6.31 -2.35 -20.29
CA ASP A 89 6.56 -2.72 -18.89
C ASP A 89 6.26 -4.19 -18.57
N GLY A 90 5.59 -4.93 -19.47
CA GLY A 90 5.24 -6.34 -19.30
C GLY A 90 4.47 -6.65 -18.00
N LYS A 91 3.72 -5.71 -17.44
CA LYS A 91 2.87 -5.92 -16.27
C LYS A 91 1.57 -6.61 -16.68
N THR A 92 1.05 -7.47 -15.81
CA THR A 92 -0.30 -8.04 -15.96
C THR A 92 -1.25 -7.35 -14.99
N PRO A 93 -2.52 -7.06 -15.37
CA PRO A 93 -3.52 -6.42 -14.49
C PRO A 93 -3.64 -7.07 -13.12
N VAL A 94 -3.63 -8.40 -13.07
CA VAL A 94 -3.75 -9.18 -11.83
C VAL A 94 -2.57 -8.92 -10.88
N ARG A 95 -1.34 -8.90 -11.39
CA ARG A 95 -0.14 -8.66 -10.56
C ARG A 95 -0.07 -7.21 -10.09
N THR A 96 -0.44 -6.26 -10.93
CA THR A 96 -0.53 -4.83 -10.56
C THR A 96 -1.52 -4.64 -9.41
N ALA A 97 -2.73 -5.21 -9.54
CA ALA A 97 -3.74 -5.19 -8.49
C ALA A 97 -3.29 -5.89 -7.20
N ALA A 98 -2.66 -7.06 -7.32
CA ALA A 98 -2.16 -7.81 -6.17
C ALA A 98 -1.05 -7.05 -5.43
N ALA A 99 -0.14 -6.38 -6.16
CA ALA A 99 0.91 -5.56 -5.56
C ALA A 99 0.31 -4.39 -4.76
N THR A 100 -0.64 -3.66 -5.34
CA THR A 100 -1.34 -2.57 -4.63
C THR A 100 -2.07 -3.09 -3.39
N PHE A 101 -2.85 -4.16 -3.53
CA PHE A 101 -3.60 -4.75 -2.42
C PHE A 101 -2.68 -5.21 -1.28
N ALA A 102 -1.61 -5.94 -1.62
CA ALA A 102 -0.67 -6.44 -0.62
C ALA A 102 0.02 -5.29 0.13
N ALA A 103 0.47 -4.25 -0.59
CA ALA A 103 1.08 -3.09 0.02
C ALA A 103 0.09 -2.33 0.91
N PHE A 104 -1.16 -2.16 0.46
CA PHE A 104 -2.23 -1.53 1.24
C PHE A 104 -2.47 -2.26 2.55
N ILE A 105 -2.66 -3.57 2.50
CA ILE A 105 -2.89 -4.38 3.70
C ILE A 105 -1.66 -4.27 4.61
N VAL A 106 -0.48 -4.65 4.14
CA VAL A 106 0.74 -4.73 4.95
C VAL A 106 1.05 -3.40 5.64
N ALA A 107 1.00 -2.29 4.90
CA ALA A 107 1.29 -0.98 5.47
C ALA A 107 0.14 -0.47 6.35
N GLY A 108 -1.12 -0.68 5.92
CA GLY A 108 -2.31 -0.26 6.66
C GLY A 108 -2.53 -0.99 7.98
N TRP A 109 -1.85 -2.11 8.22
CA TRP A 109 -1.79 -2.71 9.56
C TRP A 109 -1.06 -1.85 10.60
N THR A 110 -0.18 -0.94 10.17
CA THR A 110 0.74 -0.22 11.08
C THR A 110 0.01 0.60 12.16
N PRO A 111 -1.03 1.40 11.83
CA PRO A 111 -1.80 2.14 12.84
C PRO A 111 -2.58 1.25 13.81
N LEU A 112 -2.91 0.01 13.43
CA LEU A 112 -3.68 -0.92 14.28
C LEU A 112 -2.80 -1.69 15.24
N PHE A 113 -1.51 -1.83 14.92
CA PHE A 113 -0.57 -2.66 15.68
C PHE A 113 -0.54 -2.37 17.19
N PRO A 114 -0.50 -1.10 17.65
CA PRO A 114 -0.49 -0.80 19.09
C PRO A 114 -1.77 -1.20 19.81
N TYR A 115 -2.92 -1.18 19.12
CA TYR A 115 -4.21 -1.59 19.67
C TYR A 115 -4.31 -3.10 19.82
N VAL A 116 -3.79 -3.86 18.84
CA VAL A 116 -3.75 -5.33 18.88
C VAL A 116 -2.87 -5.82 20.02
N LEU A 117 -1.68 -5.24 20.17
CA LEU A 117 -0.74 -5.61 21.23
C LEU A 117 -1.02 -4.94 22.59
N ARG A 118 -1.99 -4.01 22.64
CA ARG A 118 -2.34 -3.21 23.82
C ARG A 118 -1.13 -2.49 24.42
N VAL A 119 -0.33 -1.85 23.57
CA VAL A 119 0.85 -1.08 24.00
C VAL A 119 0.42 0.32 24.42
N GLU A 120 0.39 0.58 25.72
CA GLU A 120 0.03 1.88 26.25
C GLU A 120 1.22 2.87 26.23
N PRO A 121 0.97 4.15 25.93
CA PRO A 121 -0.32 4.76 25.59
C PRO A 121 -0.74 4.50 24.12
N LEU A 122 -1.94 3.96 23.92
CA LEU A 122 -2.38 3.39 22.62
C LEU A 122 -2.29 4.39 21.45
N PHE A 123 -3.04 5.49 21.53
CA PHE A 123 -3.12 6.45 20.42
C PHE A 123 -1.81 7.20 20.15
N PRO A 124 -1.06 7.70 21.17
CA PRO A 124 0.25 8.28 20.94
C PRO A 124 1.26 7.30 20.32
N VAL A 125 1.27 6.03 20.76
CA VAL A 125 2.13 5.01 20.13
C VAL A 125 1.70 4.78 18.68
N SER A 126 0.39 4.71 18.39
CA SER A 126 -0.14 4.64 17.03
C SER A 126 0.32 5.79 16.14
N ILE A 127 0.33 7.02 16.65
CA ILE A 127 0.87 8.16 15.90
C ILE A 127 2.35 7.94 15.58
N ALA A 128 3.14 7.53 16.58
CA ALA A 128 4.58 7.34 16.41
C ALA A 128 4.92 6.24 15.39
N VAL A 129 4.29 5.05 15.46
CA VAL A 129 4.52 3.99 14.47
C VAL A 129 4.00 4.38 13.09
N THR A 130 2.87 5.09 12.99
CA THR A 130 2.35 5.60 11.72
C THR A 130 3.31 6.59 11.07
N ALA A 131 3.85 7.53 11.86
CA ALA A 131 4.85 8.50 11.38
C ALA A 131 6.14 7.80 10.92
N ALA A 132 6.61 6.80 11.68
CA ALA A 132 7.75 5.99 11.29
C ALA A 132 7.50 5.21 9.99
N ALA A 133 6.28 4.68 9.80
CA ALA A 133 5.88 3.98 8.58
C ALA A 133 5.87 4.91 7.37
N PHE A 134 5.26 6.11 7.47
CA PHE A 134 5.31 7.10 6.39
C PHE A 134 6.73 7.52 6.06
N PHE A 135 7.57 7.72 7.09
CA PHE A 135 8.98 8.02 6.88
C PHE A 135 9.69 6.86 6.16
N ALA A 136 9.45 5.61 6.55
CA ALA A 136 10.04 4.45 5.89
C ALA A 136 9.58 4.30 4.44
N VAL A 137 8.28 4.44 4.15
CA VAL A 137 7.73 4.40 2.78
C VAL A 137 8.30 5.55 1.93
N GLY A 138 8.36 6.75 2.48
CA GLY A 138 8.96 7.92 1.82
C GLY A 138 10.46 7.77 1.58
N ALA A 139 11.21 7.21 2.54
CA ALA A 139 12.63 6.93 2.43
C ALA A 139 12.91 5.82 1.41
N SER A 140 12.03 4.81 1.31
CA SER A 140 12.14 3.72 0.33
C SER A 140 12.14 4.26 -1.11
N ARG A 141 11.34 5.30 -1.39
CA ARG A 141 11.37 6.00 -2.67
C ARG A 141 12.74 6.64 -2.95
N SER A 142 13.36 7.25 -1.94
CA SER A 142 14.68 7.89 -2.03
C SER A 142 15.81 6.88 -2.29
N LEU A 143 15.78 5.76 -1.56
CA LEU A 143 16.78 4.70 -1.68
C LEU A 143 16.74 3.99 -3.04
N VAL A 144 15.55 3.84 -3.65
CA VAL A 144 15.40 3.14 -4.94
C VAL A 144 15.62 4.08 -6.14
N THR A 145 15.39 5.39 -6.00
CA THR A 145 15.53 6.34 -7.13
C THR A 145 16.89 7.05 -7.21
N ASN A 146 17.79 6.83 -6.24
CA ASN A 146 19.13 7.44 -6.18
C ASN A 146 19.12 8.99 -6.34
N ARG A 147 17.99 9.63 -6.03
CA ARG A 147 17.82 11.09 -6.06
C ARG A 147 17.67 11.62 -4.63
N SER A 148 18.37 12.72 -4.35
CA SER A 148 18.30 13.39 -3.05
C SER A 148 16.87 13.86 -2.74
N TRP A 149 16.49 13.72 -1.47
CA TRP A 149 15.17 14.01 -0.92
C TRP A 149 14.66 15.46 -1.14
N LEU A 150 15.52 16.37 -1.59
CA LEU A 150 15.30 17.82 -1.73
C LEU A 150 15.39 18.32 -3.18
N ALA A 151 15.41 17.44 -4.18
CA ALA A 151 15.54 17.83 -5.58
C ALA A 151 14.21 18.19 -6.25
#